data_AF-A0A0C9UEI9-F1
#
_entry.id   AF-A0A0C9UEI9-F1
#
_cell.length_a   1.000
_cell.length_b   1.000
_cell.length_c   1.000
_cell.angle_alpha   90.00
_cell.angle_beta   90.00
_cell.angle_gamma   90.00
#
_symmetry.space_group_name_H-M   'P 1'
#
loop_
_entity.id
_entity.type
_entity.pdbx_description
1 polymer ?
#
loop_
_entity_poly.entity_id
_entity_poly.type
_entity_poly.pdbx_seq_one_letter_code
_entity_poly.pdbx_strand_id
1 'polypeptide(L)' 'LNELGISLHNRFNRFGKLPDIDKTITIRQQVIDLAPGHPDMGTHLSRLGQSLYSRFKHTGFLADLEKAISSHQRAVDI' A
#
# COMPACT_ATOMS: atom_id res chain seq x y z
N LEU A 1 -6.29 -11.74 4.46
CA LEU A 1 -5.59 -10.88 3.49
C LEU A 1 -4.76 -9.78 4.16
N ASN A 2 -5.31 -9.07 5.16
CA ASN A 2 -4.62 -7.96 5.83
C ASN A 2 -3.31 -8.37 6.53
N GLU A 3 -3.31 -9.46 7.32
CA GLU A 3 -2.12 -9.95 8.04
C GLU A 3 -0.98 -10.40 7.12
N LEU A 4 -1.32 -10.98 5.97
CA LEU A 4 -0.35 -11.35 4.94
C LEU A 4 0.33 -10.12 4.35
N GLY A 5 -0.44 -9.08 4.04
CA GLY A 5 0.09 -7.81 3.51
C GLY A 5 1.01 -7.09 4.49
N ILE A 6 0.70 -7.13 5.80
CA ILE A 6 1.55 -6.58 6.87
C ILE A 6 2.86 -7.38 6.97
N SER A 7 2.78 -8.71 7.00
CA SER A 7 3.95 -9.57 7.12
C SER A 7 4.91 -9.39 5.94
N LEU A 8 4.39 -9.29 4.72
CA LEU A 8 5.18 -9.03 3.52
C LEU A 8 5.80 -7.62 3.52
N HIS A 9 5.06 -6.61 3.96
CA HIS A 9 5.60 -5.24 4.09
C HIS A 9 6.75 -5.19 5.10
N ASN A 10 6.62 -5.85 6.24
CA ASN A 10 7.68 -5.93 7.24
C ASN A 10 8.91 -6.67 6.70
N ARG A 11 8.69 -7.76 5.94
CA ARG A 11 9.77 -8.50 5.28
C ARG A 11 10.49 -7.63 4.24
N PHE A 12 9.75 -6.83 3.47
CA PHE A 12 10.33 -5.86 2.56
C PHE A 12 11.18 -4.81 3.30
N ASN A 13 10.65 -4.19 4.35
CA ASN A 13 11.39 -3.17 5.11
C ASN A 13 12.69 -3.73 5.70
N ARG A 14 12.72 -5.02 6.06
CA ARG A 14 13.90 -5.67 6.62
C ARG A 14 14.91 -6.13 5.57
N PHE A 15 14.46 -6.61 4.42
CA PHE A 15 15.32 -7.32 3.46
C PHE A 15 15.35 -6.71 2.04
N GLY A 16 14.57 -5.67 1.76
CA GLY A 16 14.51 -5.01 0.45
C GLY A 16 13.94 -5.87 -0.67
N LYS A 17 13.18 -6.94 -0.36
CA LYS A 17 12.68 -7.88 -1.37
C LYS A 17 11.51 -7.28 -2.16
N LEU A 18 11.78 -6.74 -3.35
CA LEU A 18 10.77 -6.16 -4.23
C LEU A 18 9.50 -7.02 -4.45
N PRO A 19 9.59 -8.35 -4.63
CA PRO A 19 8.39 -9.18 -4.76
C PRO A 19 7.45 -9.14 -3.55
N ASP A 20 7.97 -8.84 -2.36
CA ASP A 20 7.16 -8.75 -1.15
C ASP A 20 6.31 -7.48 -1.16
N ILE A 21 6.92 -6.34 -1.50
CA ILE A 21 6.18 -5.07 -1.53
C ILE A 21 5.22 -5.02 -2.71
N ASP A 22 5.58 -5.61 -3.86
CA ASP A 22 4.69 -5.74 -5.02
C ASP A 22 3.45 -6.56 -4.66
N LYS A 23 3.64 -7.70 -3.99
CA LYS A 23 2.52 -8.53 -3.54
C LYS A 23 1.68 -7.83 -2.47
N THR A 24 2.29 -7.08 -1.56
CA THR A 24 1.56 -6.23 -0.60
C THR A 24 0.69 -5.21 -1.30
N ILE A 25 1.22 -4.49 -2.30
CA ILE A 25 0.47 -3.48 -3.06
C ILE A 25 -0.73 -4.13 -3.77
N THR A 26 -0.53 -5.26 -4.44
CA THR A 26 -1.61 -6.02 -5.11
C THR A 26 -2.71 -6.44 -4.13
N ILE A 27 -2.34 -7.00 -2.97
CA ILE A 27 -3.32 -7.43 -1.95
C ILE A 27 -4.12 -6.21 -1.44
N ARG A 28 -3.46 -5.09 -1.18
CA ARG A 28 -4.14 -3.88 -0.68
C ARG A 28 -5.09 -3.30 -1.72
N GLN A 29 -4.70 -3.29 -2.99
CA GLN A 29 -5.56 -2.85 -4.08
C GLN A 29 -6.80 -3.75 -4.20
N GLN A 30 -6.63 -5.07 -4.17
CA GLN A 30 -7.76 -6.01 -4.19
C GLN A 30 -8.72 -5.81 -3.02
N VAL A 31 -8.22 -5.52 -1.82
CA VAL A 31 -9.09 -5.24 -0.66
C VAL A 31 -9.94 -3.99 -0.88
N ILE A 32 -9.35 -2.93 -1.46
CA ILE A 32 -10.06 -1.68 -1.78
C ILE A 32 -11.13 -1.95 -2.85
N ASP A 33 -10.78 -2.71 -3.89
CA ASP A 33 -11.68 -2.98 -5.01
C ASP A 33 -12.85 -3.90 -4.63
N LEU A 34 -12.63 -4.84 -3.70
CA LEU A 34 -13.65 -5.80 -3.24
C LEU A 34 -14.63 -5.22 -2.20
N ALA A 35 -14.24 -4.16 -1.48
CA ALA A 35 -15.03 -3.60 -0.39
C ALA A 35 -15.20 -2.07 -0.52
N PRO A 36 -15.83 -1.58 -1.61
CA PRO A 36 -16.13 -0.16 -1.75
C PRO A 36 -17.06 0.31 -0.62
N GLY A 37 -16.71 1.42 0.04
CA GLY A 37 -17.53 2.00 1.12
C GLY A 37 -17.41 1.31 2.49
N HIS A 38 -16.41 0.43 2.69
CA HIS A 38 -16.15 -0.15 4.01
C HIS A 38 -15.81 0.96 5.04
N PRO A 39 -16.29 0.87 6.30
CA PRO A 39 -15.99 1.88 7.33
C PRO A 39 -14.48 2.13 7.53
N ASP A 40 -13.67 1.09 7.38
CA ASP A 40 -12.20 1.18 7.46
C ASP A 40 -11.50 1.52 6.14
N MET A 41 -12.21 2.01 5.11
CA MET A 41 -11.62 2.32 3.80
C MET A 41 -10.43 3.29 3.92
N GLY A 42 -10.49 4.26 4.84
CA GLY A 42 -9.39 5.22 5.09
C GLY A 42 -8.12 4.53 5.57
N THR A 43 -8.27 3.50 6.40
CA THR A 43 -7.15 2.66 6.86
C THR A 43 -6.56 1.86 5.70
N HIS A 44 -7.39 1.28 4.83
CA HIS A 44 -6.91 0.52 3.67
C HIS A 44 -6.15 1.38 2.68
N LEU A 45 -6.68 2.56 2.35
CA LEU A 45 -6.03 3.55 1.48
C LEU A 45 -4.72 4.08 2.07
N SER A 46 -4.71 4.40 3.38
CA SER A 46 -3.49 4.82 4.07
C SER A 46 -2.40 3.76 4.03
N ARG A 47 -2.76 2.49 4.21
CA ARG A 47 -1.80 1.39 4.15
C ARG A 47 -1.29 1.13 2.72
N LEU A 48 -2.12 1.35 1.70
CA LEU A 48 -1.69 1.31 0.30
C LEU A 48 -0.66 2.41 0.03
N GLY A 49 -0.96 3.64 0.47
CA GLY A 49 -0.05 4.78 0.37
C GLY A 49 1.32 4.51 1.02
N GLN A 50 1.33 3.97 2.23
CA GLN A 50 2.58 3.57 2.90
C GLN A 50 3.39 2.53 2.12
N SER A 51 2.72 1.55 1.50
CA SER A 51 3.42 0.48 0.77
C SER A 51 4.06 1.02 -0.52
N LEU A 52 3.35 1.90 -1.23
CA LEU A 52 3.85 2.60 -2.41
C LEU A 52 5.02 3.52 -2.05
N TYR A 53 4.91 4.28 -0.96
CA TYR A 53 6.00 5.14 -0.48
C TYR A 53 7.25 4.34 -0.07
N SER A 54 7.09 3.21 0.62
CA SER A 54 8.21 2.31 0.93
C SER A 54 8.89 1.78 -0.33
N ARG A 55 8.11 1.44 -1.37
CA ARG A 55 8.68 1.01 -2.67
C ARG A 55 9.44 2.16 -3.34
N PHE A 56 8.85 3.36 -3.40
CA PHE A 56 9.51 4.57 -3.91
C PHE A 56 10.85 4.83 -3.22
N LYS A 57 10.90 4.79 -1.88
CA LYS A 57 12.14 5.00 -1.13
C LYS A 57 13.26 4.03 -1.52
N HIS A 58 12.89 2.83 -1.98
CA HIS A 58 13.85 1.80 -2.39
C HIS A 58 14.24 1.90 -3.86
N THR A 59 13.30 2.23 -4.75
CA THR A 59 13.50 2.18 -6.21
C THR A 59 13.74 3.55 -6.85
N GLY A 60 13.35 4.64 -6.18
CA GLY A 60 13.31 5.99 -6.75
C GLY A 60 12.21 6.20 -7.80
N PHE A 61 11.30 5.24 -8.00
CA PHE A 61 10.29 5.33 -9.05
C PHE A 61 9.19 6.33 -8.72
N LEU A 62 9.21 7.51 -9.35
CA LEU A 62 8.33 8.63 -9.02
C LEU A 62 6.83 8.31 -9.11
N ALA A 63 6.43 7.43 -10.04
CA ALA A 63 5.02 7.03 -10.16
C ALA A 63 4.49 6.34 -8.89
N ASP A 64 5.35 5.72 -8.08
CA ASP A 64 4.95 5.17 -6.78
C ASP A 64 4.70 6.27 -5.75
N LEU A 65 5.49 7.34 -5.77
CA LEU A 65 5.28 8.49 -4.90
C LEU A 65 3.95 9.19 -5.25
N GLU A 66 3.67 9.40 -6.53
CA GLU A 66 2.42 9.99 -7.00
C GLU A 66 1.20 9.17 -6.55
N LYS A 67 1.27 7.85 -6.72
CA LYS A 67 0.21 6.95 -6.26
C LYS A 67 0.09 6.92 -4.74
N ALA A 68 1.20 7.05 -4.00
CA ALA A 68 1.17 7.12 -2.55
C ALA A 68 0.42 8.37 -2.07
N ILE A 69 0.74 9.54 -2.65
CA ILE A 69 0.07 10.81 -2.36
C ILE A 69 -1.43 10.70 -2.69
N SER A 70 -1.78 10.20 -3.87
CA SER A 70 -3.18 10.01 -4.26
C SER A 70 -3.93 9.09 -3.29
N SER A 71 -3.31 8.00 -2.85
CA SER A 71 -3.91 7.07 -1.88
C SER A 71 -4.12 7.74 -0.52
N HIS A 72 -3.17 8.53 -0.04
CA HIS A 72 -3.31 9.27 1.21
C HIS A 72 -4.36 10.36 1.13
N GLN A 73 -4.44 11.10 0.02
CA GLN A 73 -5.47 12.11 -0.19
C GLN A 73 -6.87 11.50 -0.12
N ARG A 74 -7.08 10.41 -0.88
CA ARG A 74 -8.34 9.65 -0.83
C ARG A 74 -8.67 9.11 0.55
N ALA A 75 -7.68 8.84 1.40
CA ALA A 75 -7.92 8.35 2.76
C ALA A 75 -8.44 9.44 3.71
N VAL A 76 -8.11 10.71 3.44
CA VAL A 76 -8.56 11.88 4.22
C VAL A 76 -9.91 12.41 3.70
N ASP A 77 -10.20 12.21 2.42
CA ASP A 77 -11.41 12.73 1.78
C ASP A 77 -12.68 11.89 2.03
N ILE A 78 -12.56 10.72 2.67
CA ILE A 78 -13.67 9.76 2.88
C ILE A 78 -14.22 9.75 4.30
#